data_AF-A0A6J1HF92-F1
#
_entry.id   AF-A0A6J1HF92-F1
#
_cell.length_a   1.000
_cell.length_b   1.000
_cell.length_c   1.000
_cell.angle_alpha   90.00
_cell.angle_beta   90.00
_cell.angle_gamma   90.00
#
_symmetry.space_group_name_H-M   'P 1'
#
loop_
_entity.id
_entity.type
_entity.pdbx_description
1 polymer ?
#
loop_
_entity_poly.entity_id
_entity_poly.type
_entity_poly.pdbx_seq_one_letter_code
_entity_poly.pdbx_strand_id
1 'polypeptide(L)'
;MAPCRKLIYSILILIFLLPLPFSARIFRAIDDQRRASSSKPPGYAYGDQIPLFANKVFGADERCDADSYFSLPFCPPGEKLHKRKKSLNEILAGDCLTNTQYDLRFGVPVSEGFLCDKYMTEDDLKRFKTAIENKFEYQMYFADIWFGSKVGEAIEETGLGKKYYLFNHIEFNLDFMEDQVKGVNIVNSLDFSVAITNITETPVEFSYSVVWNEIKPTNNSSYFKSWNKAPYGKASWVLEENRGLFWSGIWLWTTISFWWVALPLVVASPYLFRYVTLNRQPHQGSRFNDKVCQCPMFTSLLGALLGVGTQHLIIIVLLFVSAYQGIYPCNRERISVDIVLAYCLTSVPSAFIGRSFHEKFSPLKLKECVFLTGALYFYPAFLAVLLAKIFVSNSLMVNDAIYILSIAGIGSAILVYLCCIATRKWYEPEHDVTACATRMVDVFNPPASSLWYMKTPAQMVLVGLSVFLPVCLVMDDIYASLWGLKVCGSFFTLFAVFSTVIITTIISAYALTGVQLLKNDYNWWWRSVLRGGSPAILMFVYGIYFLSKIKTESDREFLPLLVYNCCICYSLFLVLGTVSFRASHFAFRFYMAVVAKKRS
;
A
#
# COMPACT_ATOMS: atom_id res chain seq x y z
N MET A 1 -30.59 -7.10 34.80
CA MET A 1 -29.31 -7.38 34.08
C MET A 1 -29.44 -8.27 32.84
N ALA A 2 -30.47 -9.11 32.69
CA ALA A 2 -30.71 -9.90 31.47
C ALA A 2 -31.02 -9.09 30.18
N PRO A 3 -31.75 -7.94 30.20
CA PRO A 3 -32.11 -7.25 28.94
C PRO A 3 -30.92 -6.49 28.32
N CYS A 4 -30.00 -5.95 29.14
CA CYS A 4 -28.80 -5.26 28.66
C CYS A 4 -27.76 -6.23 28.06
N ARG A 5 -27.76 -7.49 28.52
CA ARG A 5 -26.95 -8.59 27.97
C ARG A 5 -27.42 -8.95 26.56
N LYS A 6 -28.72 -9.07 26.33
CA LYS A 6 -29.29 -9.27 24.99
C LYS A 6 -29.04 -8.07 24.08
N LEU A 7 -29.13 -6.84 24.60
CA LEU A 7 -28.90 -5.64 23.80
C LEU A 7 -27.44 -5.50 23.33
N ILE A 8 -26.45 -5.74 24.20
CA ILE A 8 -25.02 -5.66 23.82
C ILE A 8 -24.63 -6.79 22.87
N TYR A 9 -25.06 -8.03 23.13
CA TYR A 9 -24.85 -9.13 22.19
C TYR A 9 -25.60 -8.91 20.89
N SER A 10 -26.82 -8.38 20.91
CA SER A 10 -27.59 -8.10 19.70
C SER A 10 -27.04 -6.91 18.91
N ILE A 11 -26.46 -5.89 19.56
CA ILE A 11 -25.78 -4.76 18.90
C ILE A 11 -24.43 -5.22 18.33
N LEU A 12 -23.66 -6.04 19.06
CA LEU A 12 -22.44 -6.66 18.53
C LEU A 12 -22.78 -7.57 17.35
N ILE A 13 -23.79 -8.45 17.47
CA ILE A 13 -24.26 -9.32 16.38
C ILE A 13 -24.80 -8.47 15.22
N LEU A 14 -25.48 -7.35 15.44
CA LEU A 14 -25.97 -6.47 14.37
C LEU A 14 -24.80 -5.75 13.67
N ILE A 15 -23.81 -5.24 14.41
CA ILE A 15 -22.59 -4.62 13.88
C ILE A 15 -21.72 -5.66 13.14
N PHE A 16 -21.74 -6.93 13.57
CA PHE A 16 -21.03 -8.07 12.96
C PHE A 16 -21.77 -8.69 11.76
N LEU A 17 -23.10 -8.68 11.77
CA LEU A 17 -23.96 -9.17 10.68
C LEU A 17 -24.29 -8.07 9.66
N LEU A 18 -24.04 -6.79 9.92
CA LEU A 18 -24.17 -5.72 8.93
C LEU A 18 -23.17 -5.86 7.76
N PRO A 19 -21.88 -6.19 7.95
CA PRO A 19 -20.94 -6.32 6.83
C PRO A 19 -21.16 -7.56 5.96
N LEU A 20 -21.89 -8.59 6.39
CA LEU A 20 -22.16 -9.81 5.60
C LEU A 20 -23.19 -9.60 4.45
N PRO A 21 -24.39 -9.06 4.68
CA PRO A 21 -25.32 -8.67 3.63
C PRO A 21 -24.87 -7.39 2.94
N PHE A 22 -24.11 -6.49 3.59
CA PHE A 22 -23.56 -5.31 2.93
C PHE A 22 -22.41 -5.69 1.99
N SER A 23 -21.53 -6.63 2.34
CA SER A 23 -20.52 -7.17 1.42
C SER A 23 -21.13 -8.06 0.34
N ALA A 24 -22.14 -8.87 0.64
CA ALA A 24 -22.84 -9.66 -0.37
C ALA A 24 -23.68 -8.79 -1.33
N ARG A 25 -24.24 -7.66 -0.85
CA ARG A 25 -24.91 -6.66 -1.70
C ARG A 25 -23.93 -5.80 -2.46
N ILE A 26 -22.77 -5.44 -1.89
CA ILE A 26 -21.69 -4.76 -2.62
C ILE A 26 -21.13 -5.72 -3.68
N PHE A 27 -20.93 -6.99 -3.37
CA PHE A 27 -20.44 -8.00 -4.32
C PHE A 27 -21.47 -8.24 -5.42
N ARG A 28 -22.76 -8.36 -5.10
CA ARG A 28 -23.83 -8.39 -6.10
C ARG A 28 -23.95 -7.08 -6.88
N ALA A 29 -23.86 -5.92 -6.24
CA ALA A 29 -23.90 -4.63 -6.92
C ALA A 29 -22.68 -4.43 -7.82
N ILE A 30 -21.49 -4.90 -7.42
CA ILE A 30 -20.28 -4.91 -8.24
C ILE A 30 -20.41 -5.93 -9.37
N ASP A 31 -20.99 -7.12 -9.14
CA ASP A 31 -21.21 -8.13 -10.19
C ASP A 31 -22.31 -7.70 -11.18
N ASP A 32 -23.37 -7.04 -10.70
CA ASP A 32 -24.43 -6.43 -11.49
C ASP A 32 -23.90 -5.20 -12.23
N GLN A 33 -23.06 -4.38 -11.59
CA GLN A 33 -22.35 -3.26 -12.24
C GLN A 33 -21.28 -3.76 -13.21
N ARG A 34 -20.73 -4.96 -13.05
CA ARG A 34 -19.78 -5.62 -13.98
C ARG A 34 -20.51 -6.26 -15.17
N ARG A 35 -21.71 -6.80 -14.97
CA ARG A 35 -22.61 -7.20 -16.06
C ARG A 35 -23.17 -5.99 -16.81
N ALA A 36 -23.40 -4.88 -16.11
CA ALA A 36 -23.83 -3.61 -16.71
C ALA A 36 -22.68 -2.78 -17.31
N SER A 37 -21.44 -2.91 -16.82
CA SER A 37 -20.24 -2.23 -17.33
C SER A 37 -19.45 -3.06 -18.34
N SER A 38 -19.80 -4.33 -18.53
CA SER A 38 -19.67 -4.98 -19.84
C SER A 38 -20.71 -4.37 -20.79
N SER A 39 -20.72 -3.04 -20.90
CA SER A 39 -21.26 -2.36 -22.06
C SER A 39 -20.63 -3.04 -23.25
N LYS A 40 -21.45 -3.56 -24.17
CA LYS A 40 -21.01 -3.98 -25.50
C LYS A 40 -19.96 -2.95 -25.94
N PRO A 41 -18.71 -3.34 -26.26
CA PRO A 41 -17.73 -2.36 -26.71
C PRO A 41 -18.37 -1.55 -27.83
N PRO A 42 -18.21 -0.22 -27.83
CA PRO A 42 -18.86 0.63 -28.81
C PRO A 42 -18.58 0.06 -30.20
N GLY A 43 -19.64 -0.12 -30.99
CA GLY A 43 -19.48 -0.49 -32.39
C GLY A 43 -18.74 0.67 -33.07
N TYR A 44 -17.67 0.35 -33.79
CA TYR A 44 -16.91 1.31 -34.57
C TYR A 44 -17.49 1.37 -35.98
N ALA A 45 -17.76 2.58 -36.46
CA ALA A 45 -18.10 2.78 -37.87
C ALA A 45 -16.84 2.69 -38.73
N TYR A 46 -17.02 2.33 -40.00
CA TYR A 46 -15.92 2.33 -40.96
C TYR A 46 -15.25 3.72 -41.03
N GLY A 47 -13.93 3.75 -40.84
CA GLY A 47 -13.14 4.98 -40.81
C GLY A 47 -13.01 5.67 -39.45
N ASP A 48 -13.66 5.15 -38.40
CA ASP A 48 -13.52 5.70 -37.05
C ASP A 48 -12.08 5.55 -36.53
N GLN A 49 -11.54 6.61 -35.95
CA GLN A 49 -10.21 6.60 -35.34
C GLN A 49 -10.27 5.92 -33.97
N ILE A 50 -9.48 4.86 -33.79
CA ILE A 50 -9.38 4.13 -32.52
C ILE A 50 -8.00 4.43 -31.93
N PRO A 51 -7.91 5.06 -30.74
CA PRO A 51 -6.64 5.40 -30.13
C PRO A 51 -5.89 4.14 -29.69
N LEU A 52 -4.60 4.06 -30.04
CA LEU A 52 -3.67 3.05 -29.56
C LEU A 52 -2.91 3.57 -28.33
N PHE A 53 -2.91 2.81 -27.25
CA PHE A 53 -2.25 3.18 -26.00
C PHE A 53 -1.03 2.32 -25.73
N ALA A 54 0.13 2.93 -25.52
CA ALA A 54 1.30 2.26 -25.01
C ALA A 54 1.26 2.17 -23.48
N ASN A 55 1.63 1.03 -22.92
CA ASN A 55 1.61 0.80 -21.46
C ASN A 55 3.04 0.75 -20.90
N LYS A 56 3.73 -0.37 -21.11
CA LYS A 56 4.98 -0.70 -20.43
C LYS A 56 5.85 -1.64 -21.24
N VAL A 57 7.13 -1.72 -20.90
CA VAL A 57 8.11 -2.66 -21.45
C VAL A 57 8.72 -3.44 -20.30
N PHE A 58 8.89 -4.75 -20.45
CA PHE A 58 9.44 -5.62 -19.40
C PHE A 58 10.27 -6.76 -20.01
N GLY A 59 11.26 -7.26 -19.26
CA GLY A 59 12.03 -8.44 -19.67
C GLY A 59 11.22 -9.74 -19.58
N ALA A 60 11.54 -10.72 -20.43
CA ALA A 60 10.86 -12.02 -20.42
C ALA A 60 11.00 -12.75 -19.07
N ASP A 61 12.18 -12.62 -18.43
CA ASP A 61 12.52 -13.21 -17.13
C ASP A 61 12.17 -12.28 -15.95
N GLU A 62 12.05 -10.97 -16.20
CA GLU A 62 11.79 -9.90 -15.21
C GLU A 62 10.50 -9.14 -15.56
N ARG A 63 9.36 -9.84 -15.65
CA ARG A 63 8.05 -9.25 -16.02
C ARG A 63 7.54 -8.13 -15.10
N CYS A 64 8.26 -7.87 -14.02
CA CYS A 64 7.85 -7.01 -12.92
C CYS A 64 8.62 -5.70 -12.84
N ASP A 65 9.84 -5.63 -13.37
CA ASP A 65 10.56 -4.38 -13.65
C ASP A 65 10.08 -3.85 -15.00
N ALA A 66 8.84 -3.37 -14.98
CA ALA A 66 8.19 -2.86 -16.16
C ALA A 66 8.33 -1.33 -16.21
N ASP A 67 9.16 -0.84 -17.10
CA ASP A 67 9.28 0.59 -17.35
C ASP A 67 8.15 1.07 -18.27
N SER A 68 7.91 2.38 -18.28
CA SER A 68 7.03 2.97 -19.29
C SER A 68 7.53 2.63 -20.69
N TYR A 69 6.64 2.38 -21.65
CA TYR A 69 7.05 2.14 -23.05
C TYR A 69 7.99 3.21 -23.61
N PHE A 70 7.79 4.47 -23.21
CA PHE A 70 8.60 5.61 -23.64
C PHE A 70 9.90 5.80 -22.83
N SER A 71 10.26 4.88 -21.92
CA SER A 71 11.59 4.84 -21.31
C SER A 71 12.65 4.43 -22.32
N LEU A 72 12.27 3.53 -23.24
CA LEU A 72 13.05 3.19 -24.41
C LEU A 72 12.95 4.32 -25.44
N PRO A 73 14.02 4.55 -26.22
CA PRO A 73 14.05 5.65 -27.17
C PRO A 73 13.23 5.36 -28.44
N PHE A 74 11.96 5.00 -28.31
CA PHE A 74 10.98 5.01 -29.39
C PHE A 74 10.57 6.43 -29.80
N CYS A 75 9.61 6.53 -30.73
CA CYS A 75 8.96 7.78 -31.10
C CYS A 75 8.28 8.44 -29.89
N PRO A 76 8.21 9.78 -29.86
CA PRO A 76 7.58 10.51 -28.76
C PRO A 76 6.08 10.17 -28.64
N PRO A 77 5.48 10.35 -27.45
CA PRO A 77 4.07 10.10 -27.25
C PRO A 77 3.19 11.01 -28.13
N GLY A 78 1.99 10.55 -28.45
CA GLY A 78 0.98 11.34 -29.14
C GLY A 78 0.34 12.39 -28.23
N GLU A 79 -0.51 13.23 -28.79
CA GLU A 79 -1.25 14.24 -28.01
C GLU A 79 -2.06 13.58 -26.88
N LYS A 80 -2.03 14.20 -25.70
CA LYS A 80 -2.76 13.70 -24.53
C LYS A 80 -4.25 13.81 -24.77
N LEU A 81 -4.94 12.67 -24.72
CA LEU A 81 -6.40 12.64 -24.76
C LEU A 81 -6.99 13.21 -23.46
N HIS A 82 -7.31 14.51 -23.47
CA HIS A 82 -7.81 15.27 -22.30
C HIS A 82 -9.07 14.70 -21.62
N LYS A 83 -9.78 13.75 -22.26
CA LYS A 83 -11.07 13.21 -21.78
C LYS A 83 -11.04 11.76 -21.30
N ARG A 84 -9.92 11.02 -21.41
CA ARG A 84 -9.89 9.62 -20.96
C ARG A 84 -9.69 9.54 -19.44
N LYS A 85 -10.72 9.12 -18.72
CA LYS A 85 -10.60 8.71 -17.31
C LYS A 85 -10.15 7.25 -17.29
N LYS A 86 -9.08 6.96 -16.55
CA LYS A 86 -8.65 5.58 -16.32
C LYS A 86 -9.74 4.82 -15.56
N SER A 87 -9.99 3.58 -15.95
CA SER A 87 -10.94 2.73 -15.22
C SER A 87 -10.37 2.34 -13.85
N LEU A 88 -11.24 2.03 -12.90
CA LEU A 88 -10.82 1.57 -11.57
C LEU A 88 -9.90 0.33 -11.68
N ASN A 89 -10.13 -0.54 -12.66
CA ASN A 89 -9.28 -1.70 -12.91
C ASN A 89 -7.89 -1.32 -13.42
N GLU A 90 -7.79 -0.37 -14.36
CA GLU A 90 -6.51 0.13 -14.90
C GLU A 90 -5.65 0.79 -13.80
N ILE A 91 -6.30 1.55 -12.91
CA ILE A 91 -5.62 2.21 -11.78
C ILE A 91 -5.11 1.18 -10.77
N LEU A 92 -5.93 0.17 -10.45
CA LEU A 92 -5.54 -0.89 -9.51
C LEU A 92 -4.48 -1.84 -10.10
N ALA A 93 -4.42 -2.00 -11.42
CA ALA A 93 -3.40 -2.78 -12.12
C ALA A 93 -2.04 -2.07 -12.21
N GLY A 94 -2.01 -0.74 -11.99
CA GLY A 94 -0.81 0.08 -12.13
C GLY A 94 -0.48 0.44 -13.58
N ASP A 95 -1.47 0.45 -14.49
CA ASP A 95 -1.22 0.68 -15.91
C ASP A 95 -0.89 2.16 -16.23
N CYS A 96 0.13 2.35 -17.05
CA CYS A 96 0.68 3.62 -17.51
C CYS A 96 0.29 3.96 -18.95
N LEU A 97 -1.00 3.81 -19.25
CA LEU A 97 -1.53 4.04 -20.58
C LEU A 97 -1.26 5.46 -21.05
N THR A 98 -0.49 5.57 -22.13
CA THR A 98 -0.09 6.81 -22.77
C THR A 98 -0.45 6.73 -24.24
N ASN A 99 -1.01 7.80 -24.80
CA ASN A 99 -1.44 7.83 -26.19
C ASN A 99 -0.23 7.76 -27.13
N THR A 100 -0.38 7.03 -28.23
CA THR A 100 0.66 6.90 -29.26
C THR A 100 0.34 7.78 -30.47
N GLN A 101 1.27 7.88 -31.42
CA GLN A 101 1.10 8.66 -32.66
C GLN A 101 0.52 7.85 -33.83
N TYR A 102 0.25 6.55 -33.65
CA TYR A 102 -0.31 5.70 -34.70
C TYR A 102 -1.75 6.14 -35.05
N ASP A 103 -2.03 6.38 -36.33
CA ASP A 103 -3.39 6.69 -36.82
C ASP A 103 -4.07 5.41 -37.31
N LEU A 104 -4.68 4.67 -36.39
CA LEU A 104 -5.40 3.44 -36.71
C LEU A 104 -6.90 3.73 -36.88
N ARG A 105 -7.41 3.49 -38.09
CA ARG A 105 -8.82 3.70 -38.45
C ARG A 105 -9.51 2.39 -38.75
N PHE A 106 -10.71 2.21 -38.22
CA PHE A 106 -11.47 0.96 -38.33
C PHE A 106 -11.78 0.63 -39.79
N GLY A 107 -11.36 -0.57 -40.24
CA GLY A 107 -11.61 -1.07 -41.60
C GLY A 107 -10.77 -0.42 -42.72
N VAL A 108 -9.88 0.52 -42.40
CA VAL A 108 -9.02 1.18 -43.39
C VAL A 108 -7.62 0.56 -43.35
N PRO A 109 -7.19 -0.19 -44.40
CA PRO A 109 -5.85 -0.73 -44.47
C PRO A 109 -4.82 0.36 -44.76
N VAL A 110 -3.61 0.18 -44.25
CA VAL A 110 -2.47 1.09 -44.44
C VAL A 110 -1.26 0.24 -44.86
N SER A 111 -0.73 0.45 -46.06
CA SER A 111 0.41 -0.34 -46.54
C SER A 111 1.74 0.14 -45.97
N GLU A 112 1.92 1.45 -45.81
CA GLU A 112 3.15 2.05 -45.30
C GLU A 112 2.82 3.39 -44.62
N GLY A 113 2.66 3.34 -43.31
CA GLY A 113 2.43 4.50 -42.45
C GLY A 113 3.75 4.99 -41.86
N PHE A 114 4.06 6.26 -42.06
CA PHE A 114 5.17 6.93 -41.40
C PHE A 114 4.79 7.27 -39.95
N LEU A 115 5.69 7.01 -38.99
CA LEU A 115 5.49 7.36 -37.59
C LEU A 115 6.39 8.51 -37.17
N CYS A 116 7.71 8.30 -37.18
CA CYS A 116 8.69 9.36 -36.89
C CYS A 116 10.09 8.99 -37.38
N ASP A 117 10.89 10.03 -37.64
CA ASP A 117 12.34 9.91 -37.80
C ASP A 117 13.05 10.20 -36.49
N LYS A 118 14.01 9.34 -36.14
CA LYS A 118 14.81 9.54 -34.94
C LYS A 118 16.29 9.34 -35.20
N TYR A 119 17.07 10.35 -34.85
CA TYR A 119 18.53 10.23 -34.76
C TYR A 119 18.90 9.49 -33.48
N MET A 120 19.47 8.30 -33.62
CA MET A 120 19.86 7.47 -32.47
C MET A 120 21.24 7.86 -31.97
N THR A 121 21.33 8.30 -30.71
CA THR A 121 22.61 8.55 -30.04
C THR A 121 23.26 7.25 -29.58
N GLU A 122 24.56 7.27 -29.26
CA GLU A 122 25.25 6.08 -28.73
C GLU A 122 24.58 5.53 -27.46
N ASP A 123 24.05 6.40 -26.60
CA ASP A 123 23.39 5.99 -25.36
C ASP A 123 22.00 5.39 -25.63
N ASP A 124 21.29 5.86 -26.66
CA ASP A 124 20.02 5.28 -27.09
C ASP A 124 20.22 3.85 -27.64
N LEU A 125 21.25 3.66 -28.45
CA LEU A 125 21.61 2.36 -29.01
C LEU A 125 22.04 1.38 -27.92
N LYS A 126 22.79 1.84 -26.90
CA LYS A 126 23.12 1.01 -25.71
C LYS A 126 21.86 0.55 -24.99
N ARG A 127 20.88 1.44 -24.76
CA ARG A 127 19.61 1.08 -24.09
C ARG A 127 18.84 0.02 -24.88
N PHE A 128 18.71 0.18 -26.20
CA PHE A 128 18.05 -0.82 -27.03
C PHE A 128 18.81 -2.15 -27.04
N LYS A 129 20.14 -2.12 -27.11
CA LYS A 129 20.95 -3.34 -27.06
C LYS A 129 20.74 -4.10 -25.75
N THR A 130 20.80 -3.42 -24.60
CA THR A 130 20.52 -4.04 -23.29
C THR A 130 19.10 -4.60 -23.22
N ALA A 131 18.11 -3.88 -23.78
CA ALA A 131 16.73 -4.35 -23.84
C ALA A 131 16.58 -5.63 -24.70
N ILE A 132 17.27 -5.71 -25.84
CA ILE A 132 17.25 -6.89 -26.71
C ILE A 132 17.97 -8.07 -26.04
N GLU A 133 19.11 -7.83 -25.37
CA GLU A 133 19.84 -8.85 -24.59
C GLU A 133 18.96 -9.48 -23.51
N ASN A 134 18.19 -8.65 -22.80
CA ASN A 134 17.26 -9.09 -21.75
C ASN A 134 15.88 -9.52 -22.29
N LYS A 135 15.73 -9.66 -23.62
CA LYS A 135 14.50 -10.10 -24.30
C LYS A 135 13.27 -9.29 -23.88
N PHE A 136 13.39 -7.97 -23.93
CA PHE A 136 12.31 -7.06 -23.55
C PHE A 136 11.12 -7.18 -24.52
N GLU A 137 9.93 -7.25 -23.95
CA GLU A 137 8.64 -7.22 -24.63
C GLU A 137 7.90 -5.93 -24.24
N TYR A 138 7.26 -5.29 -25.22
CA TYR A 138 6.39 -4.15 -24.97
C TYR A 138 4.93 -4.58 -24.87
N GLN A 139 4.13 -3.81 -24.14
CA GLN A 139 2.70 -3.99 -24.02
C GLN A 139 1.96 -2.72 -24.44
N MET A 140 0.95 -2.90 -25.30
CA MET A 140 0.03 -1.85 -25.74
C MET A 140 -1.42 -2.32 -25.67
N TYR A 141 -2.36 -1.38 -25.83
CA TYR A 141 -3.80 -1.62 -25.83
C TYR A 141 -4.46 -0.92 -27.02
N PHE A 142 -5.26 -1.67 -27.78
CA PHE A 142 -6.09 -1.18 -28.88
C PHE A 142 -7.51 -1.72 -28.72
N ALA A 143 -8.52 -0.84 -28.75
CA ALA A 143 -9.91 -1.21 -28.50
C ALA A 143 -10.11 -2.08 -27.23
N ASP A 144 -9.42 -1.74 -26.14
CA ASP A 144 -9.36 -2.49 -24.86
C ASP A 144 -8.81 -3.92 -24.94
N ILE A 145 -8.18 -4.29 -26.06
CA ILE A 145 -7.45 -5.53 -26.26
C ILE A 145 -5.97 -5.23 -26.08
N TRP A 146 -5.33 -5.91 -25.12
CA TRP A 146 -3.90 -5.81 -24.94
C TRP A 146 -3.18 -6.73 -25.92
N PHE A 147 -2.01 -6.30 -26.37
CA PHE A 147 -1.08 -7.11 -27.14
C PHE A 147 0.34 -6.72 -26.77
N GLY A 148 1.29 -7.56 -27.15
CA GLY A 148 2.70 -7.27 -26.95
C GLY A 148 3.57 -8.02 -27.94
N SER A 149 4.75 -7.48 -28.19
CA SER A 149 5.77 -8.09 -29.02
C SER A 149 7.15 -7.73 -28.50
N LYS A 150 8.17 -8.43 -28.99
CA LYS A 150 9.56 -8.16 -28.65
C LYS A 150 10.01 -6.83 -29.25
N VAL A 151 10.89 -6.14 -28.54
CA VAL A 151 11.53 -4.90 -29.03
C VAL A 151 12.48 -5.18 -30.19
N GLY A 152 13.17 -6.33 -30.16
CA GLY A 152 14.13 -6.73 -31.19
C GLY A 152 14.54 -8.19 -31.01
N GLU A 153 15.49 -8.64 -31.82
CA GLU A 153 15.99 -10.00 -31.80
C GLU A 153 17.52 -10.05 -31.86
N ALA A 154 18.10 -10.94 -31.07
CA ALA A 154 19.52 -11.24 -31.10
C ALA A 154 19.73 -12.57 -31.83
N ILE A 155 20.52 -12.53 -32.91
CA ILE A 155 20.86 -13.71 -33.71
C ILE A 155 22.32 -14.06 -33.47
N GLU A 156 22.57 -15.30 -33.07
CA GLU A 156 23.92 -15.81 -32.89
C GLU A 156 24.41 -16.45 -34.19
N GLU A 157 25.38 -15.83 -34.84
CA GLU A 157 26.02 -16.40 -36.02
C GLU A 157 27.26 -17.21 -35.58
N THR A 158 27.30 -18.48 -35.98
CA THR A 158 28.43 -19.39 -35.71
C THR A 158 29.74 -18.79 -36.22
N GLY A 159 30.60 -18.34 -35.30
CA GLY A 159 31.94 -17.82 -35.58
C GLY A 159 32.10 -16.29 -35.61
N LEU A 160 31.01 -15.50 -35.62
CA LEU A 160 31.07 -14.02 -35.68
C LEU A 160 30.48 -13.31 -34.44
N GLY A 161 29.92 -14.05 -33.48
CA GLY A 161 29.32 -13.50 -32.27
C GLY A 161 27.83 -13.14 -32.44
N LYS A 162 27.27 -12.44 -31.46
CA LYS A 162 25.84 -12.06 -31.43
C LYS A 162 25.61 -10.76 -32.20
N LYS A 163 24.70 -10.79 -33.18
CA LYS A 163 24.19 -9.61 -33.88
C LYS A 163 22.85 -9.20 -33.29
N TYR A 164 22.63 -7.90 -33.15
CA TYR A 164 21.42 -7.34 -32.55
C TYR A 164 20.63 -6.57 -33.59
N TYR A 165 19.34 -6.92 -33.73
CA TYR A 165 18.41 -6.31 -34.67
C TYR A 165 17.26 -5.65 -33.91
N LEU A 166 17.02 -4.37 -34.18
CA LEU A 166 15.88 -3.62 -33.66
C LEU A 166 14.76 -3.61 -34.70
N PHE A 167 13.53 -3.93 -34.29
CA PHE A 167 12.37 -3.79 -35.16
C PHE A 167 11.97 -2.32 -35.25
N ASN A 168 12.00 -1.76 -36.46
CA ASN A 168 11.58 -0.38 -36.73
C ASN A 168 10.23 -0.29 -37.47
N HIS A 169 9.70 -1.43 -37.95
CA HIS A 169 8.36 -1.53 -38.54
C HIS A 169 7.46 -2.45 -37.73
N ILE A 170 6.21 -2.05 -37.51
CA ILE A 170 5.19 -2.88 -36.85
C ILE A 170 4.03 -3.14 -37.83
N GLU A 171 3.76 -4.42 -38.13
CA GLU A 171 2.60 -4.83 -38.91
C GLU A 171 1.44 -5.24 -37.99
N PHE A 172 0.36 -4.47 -38.04
CA PHE A 172 -0.88 -4.72 -37.31
C PHE A 172 -1.85 -5.56 -38.14
N ASN A 173 -2.02 -6.82 -37.76
CA ASN A 173 -3.05 -7.70 -38.29
C ASN A 173 -4.27 -7.65 -37.36
N LEU A 174 -5.28 -6.88 -37.76
CA LEU A 174 -6.47 -6.57 -36.97
C LEU A 174 -7.65 -7.41 -37.42
N ASP A 175 -8.20 -8.19 -36.50
CA ASP A 175 -9.35 -9.05 -36.76
C ASP A 175 -10.62 -8.37 -36.24
N PHE A 176 -11.61 -8.25 -37.13
CA PHE A 176 -12.89 -7.62 -36.80
C PHE A 176 -14.08 -8.53 -37.14
N MET A 177 -15.16 -8.34 -36.39
CA MET A 177 -16.44 -9.02 -36.58
C MET A 177 -17.55 -7.99 -36.42
N GLU A 178 -18.33 -7.80 -37.49
CA GLU A 178 -19.32 -6.72 -37.57
C GLU A 178 -18.63 -5.38 -37.24
N ASP A 179 -19.11 -4.67 -36.23
CA ASP A 179 -18.60 -3.35 -35.83
C ASP A 179 -17.57 -3.44 -34.68
N GLN A 180 -17.01 -4.63 -34.38
CA GLN A 180 -16.14 -4.82 -33.23
C GLN A 180 -14.80 -5.44 -33.60
N VAL A 181 -13.73 -4.81 -33.12
CA VAL A 181 -12.39 -5.41 -33.08
C VAL A 181 -12.43 -6.58 -32.10
N LYS A 182 -12.03 -7.77 -32.56
CA LYS A 182 -11.96 -8.99 -31.75
C LYS A 182 -10.54 -9.39 -31.42
N GLY A 183 -9.59 -9.00 -32.26
CA GLY A 183 -8.25 -9.51 -32.22
C GLY A 183 -7.21 -8.54 -32.75
N VAL A 184 -6.03 -8.58 -32.15
CA VAL A 184 -4.83 -7.90 -32.64
C VAL A 184 -3.71 -8.91 -32.66
N ASN A 185 -3.11 -9.11 -33.83
CA ASN A 185 -1.90 -9.90 -34.00
C ASN A 185 -0.80 -8.99 -34.56
N ILE A 186 0.41 -9.09 -34.02
CA ILE A 186 1.56 -8.35 -34.53
C ILE A 186 2.47 -9.33 -35.26
N VAL A 187 2.90 -8.93 -36.45
CA VAL A 187 3.95 -9.63 -37.18
C VAL A 187 5.20 -8.75 -37.15
N ASN A 188 6.29 -9.31 -36.62
CA ASN A 188 7.62 -8.70 -36.73
C ASN A 188 8.38 -9.45 -37.82
N SER A 189 9.00 -8.72 -38.75
CA SER A 189 9.92 -9.30 -39.75
C SER A 189 11.33 -8.76 -39.54
N LEU A 190 12.33 -9.61 -39.78
CA LEU A 190 13.74 -9.21 -39.82
C LEU A 190 14.06 -8.33 -41.04
N ASP A 191 13.26 -8.40 -42.11
CA ASP A 191 13.43 -7.58 -43.31
C ASP A 191 13.22 -6.09 -43.01
N PHE A 192 12.43 -5.78 -41.98
CA PHE A 192 12.19 -4.44 -41.47
C PHE A 192 12.81 -4.27 -40.08
N SER A 193 14.11 -4.54 -40.01
CA SER A 193 14.92 -4.35 -38.81
C SER A 193 16.23 -3.64 -39.11
N VAL A 194 16.70 -2.86 -38.14
CA VAL A 194 17.99 -2.15 -38.22
C VAL A 194 19.01 -2.87 -37.34
N ALA A 195 20.18 -3.18 -37.89
CA ALA A 195 21.27 -3.80 -37.15
C ALA A 195 21.95 -2.76 -36.23
N ILE A 196 21.93 -3.00 -34.92
CA ILE A 196 22.50 -2.11 -33.88
C ILE A 196 23.81 -2.69 -33.30
N THR A 197 24.41 -3.67 -33.98
CA THR A 197 25.63 -4.32 -33.49
C THR A 197 26.80 -3.34 -33.35
N ASN A 198 26.94 -2.43 -34.31
CA ASN A 198 27.92 -1.34 -34.25
C ASN A 198 27.22 -0.10 -33.68
N ILE A 199 27.67 0.37 -32.52
CA ILE A 199 27.13 1.56 -31.85
C ILE A 199 27.63 2.80 -32.59
N THR A 200 27.01 3.10 -33.72
CA THR A 200 27.28 4.29 -34.53
C THR A 200 25.99 5.07 -34.72
N GLU A 201 26.07 6.39 -34.62
CA GLU A 201 24.92 7.27 -34.82
C GLU A 201 24.25 6.99 -36.17
N THR A 202 23.01 6.53 -36.12
CA THR A 202 22.25 6.11 -37.30
C THR A 202 20.86 6.75 -37.24
N PRO A 203 20.39 7.35 -38.35
CA PRO A 203 18.99 7.75 -38.46
C PRO A 203 18.14 6.48 -38.61
N VAL A 204 17.13 6.34 -37.76
CA VAL A 204 16.16 5.24 -37.82
C VAL A 204 14.78 5.82 -38.09
N GLU A 205 14.20 5.41 -39.21
CA GLU A 205 12.82 5.70 -39.57
C GLU A 205 11.91 4.60 -38.99
N PHE A 206 10.91 5.01 -38.21
CA PHE A 206 9.89 4.12 -37.67
C PHE A 206 8.63 4.19 -38.53
N SER A 207 8.13 3.02 -38.93
CA SER A 207 6.94 2.89 -39.77
C SER A 207 6.00 1.79 -39.29
N TYR A 208 4.80 1.73 -39.87
CA TYR A 208 3.80 0.71 -39.55
C TYR A 208 2.92 0.36 -40.73
N SER A 209 2.31 -0.82 -40.68
CA SER A 209 1.32 -1.27 -41.66
C SER A 209 0.11 -1.85 -40.94
N VAL A 210 -1.05 -1.80 -41.59
CA VAL A 210 -2.33 -2.21 -41.01
C VAL A 210 -3.10 -3.04 -42.02
N VAL A 211 -3.43 -4.27 -41.63
CA VAL A 211 -4.22 -5.21 -42.39
C VAL A 211 -5.46 -5.57 -41.59
N TRP A 212 -6.63 -5.50 -42.21
CA TRP A 212 -7.91 -5.83 -41.59
C TRP A 212 -8.46 -7.15 -42.12
N ASN A 213 -8.71 -8.11 -41.24
CA ASN A 213 -9.29 -9.41 -41.58
C ASN A 213 -10.71 -9.53 -41.02
N GLU A 214 -11.68 -9.76 -41.90
CA GLU A 214 -13.08 -9.99 -41.50
C GLU A 214 -13.29 -11.46 -41.08
N ILE A 215 -13.71 -11.68 -39.83
CA ILE A 215 -14.04 -13.01 -39.33
C ILE A 215 -15.52 -13.32 -39.57
N LYS A 216 -15.80 -14.29 -40.43
CA LYS A 216 -17.16 -14.82 -40.63
C LYS A 216 -17.48 -15.92 -39.61
N PRO A 217 -18.65 -15.90 -38.94
CA PRO A 217 -19.04 -16.94 -38.00
C PRO A 217 -19.24 -18.27 -38.73
N THR A 218 -18.31 -19.21 -38.56
CA THR A 218 -18.47 -20.61 -39.01
C THR A 218 -18.89 -21.49 -37.83
N ASN A 219 -19.81 -22.43 -38.06
CA ASN A 219 -20.37 -23.36 -37.05
C ASN A 219 -19.33 -24.26 -36.35
N ASN A 220 -18.07 -24.23 -36.76
CA ASN A 220 -17.00 -24.97 -36.10
C ASN A 220 -16.39 -24.16 -34.96
N SER A 221 -16.76 -24.55 -33.74
CA SER A 221 -16.26 -24.04 -32.45
C SER A 221 -14.73 -24.07 -32.27
N SER A 222 -13.95 -24.58 -33.24
CA SER A 222 -12.49 -24.70 -33.17
C SER A 222 -11.78 -23.35 -33.32
N TYR A 223 -12.26 -22.44 -34.19
CA TYR A 223 -11.70 -21.09 -34.33
C TYR A 223 -11.87 -20.27 -33.04
N PHE A 224 -13.04 -20.36 -32.41
CA PHE A 224 -13.32 -19.70 -31.13
C PHE A 224 -12.54 -20.32 -29.94
N LYS A 225 -12.23 -21.62 -30.00
CA LYS A 225 -11.38 -22.32 -29.01
C LYS A 225 -9.90 -21.94 -29.14
N SER A 226 -9.41 -21.66 -30.35
CA SER A 226 -8.04 -21.18 -30.60
C SER A 226 -7.83 -19.76 -30.08
N TRP A 227 -8.81 -18.87 -30.27
CA TRP A 227 -8.77 -17.49 -29.74
C TRP A 227 -8.81 -17.41 -28.21
N ASN A 228 -9.55 -18.30 -27.54
CA ASN A 228 -9.49 -18.43 -26.09
C ASN A 228 -8.17 -19.11 -25.60
N LYS A 229 -7.34 -19.63 -26.52
CA LYS A 229 -6.04 -20.25 -26.24
C LYS A 229 -4.83 -19.42 -26.69
N ALA A 230 -5.02 -18.34 -27.45
CA ALA A 230 -3.95 -17.40 -27.76
C ALA A 230 -3.47 -16.80 -26.42
N PRO A 231 -2.15 -16.77 -26.12
CA PRO A 231 -1.65 -16.36 -24.79
C PRO A 231 -1.98 -14.89 -24.42
N TYR A 232 -2.45 -14.13 -25.41
CA TYR A 232 -2.60 -12.68 -25.37
C TYR A 232 -4.06 -12.22 -25.53
N GLY A 233 -5.01 -13.12 -25.79
CA GLY A 233 -6.43 -12.78 -26.02
C GLY A 233 -7.27 -12.80 -24.74
N LYS A 234 -7.66 -11.61 -24.26
CA LYS A 234 -8.43 -11.29 -23.03
C LYS A 234 -7.57 -11.05 -21.80
N ALA A 235 -7.66 -9.82 -21.28
CA ALA A 235 -7.05 -9.27 -20.06
C ALA A 235 -7.51 -9.97 -18.74
N SER A 236 -7.78 -11.26 -18.80
CA SER A 236 -8.34 -12.02 -17.71
C SER A 236 -7.30 -12.88 -17.02
N TRP A 237 -6.39 -13.59 -17.70
CA TRP A 237 -5.66 -14.69 -17.03
C TRP A 237 -4.73 -14.29 -15.85
N VAL A 238 -4.01 -13.16 -15.89
CA VAL A 238 -3.18 -12.69 -14.75
C VAL A 238 -4.04 -12.18 -13.57
N LEU A 239 -5.26 -11.71 -13.84
CA LEU A 239 -6.21 -11.19 -12.86
C LEU A 239 -7.24 -12.24 -12.39
N GLU A 240 -7.60 -13.23 -13.21
CA GLU A 240 -8.63 -14.26 -12.93
C GLU A 240 -8.06 -15.38 -12.08
N GLU A 241 -6.82 -15.81 -12.36
CA GLU A 241 -6.15 -16.86 -11.58
C GLU A 241 -5.78 -16.34 -10.18
N ASN A 242 -5.44 -15.06 -10.06
CA ASN A 242 -5.21 -14.41 -8.77
C ASN A 242 -6.50 -13.92 -8.07
N ARG A 243 -7.62 -13.68 -8.77
CA ARG A 243 -8.89 -13.20 -8.16
C ARG A 243 -9.55 -14.23 -7.26
N GLY A 244 -9.65 -15.48 -7.71
CA GLY A 244 -10.30 -16.54 -6.93
C GLY A 244 -9.55 -16.81 -5.62
N LEU A 245 -8.23 -16.88 -5.71
CA LEU A 245 -7.34 -17.03 -4.56
C LEU A 245 -7.40 -15.79 -3.63
N PHE A 246 -7.46 -14.57 -4.19
CA PHE A 246 -7.52 -13.32 -3.42
C PHE A 246 -8.82 -13.16 -2.62
N TRP A 247 -9.99 -13.36 -3.24
CA TRP A 247 -11.28 -13.27 -2.53
C TRP A 247 -11.45 -14.41 -1.53
N SER A 248 -10.96 -15.61 -1.86
CA SER A 248 -10.91 -16.72 -0.89
C SER A 248 -9.97 -16.42 0.27
N GLY A 249 -8.85 -15.73 0.01
CA GLY A 249 -7.89 -15.25 1.00
C GLY A 249 -8.49 -14.21 1.95
N ILE A 250 -9.13 -13.16 1.44
CA ILE A 250 -9.81 -12.16 2.30
C ILE A 250 -10.88 -12.82 3.19
N TRP A 251 -11.64 -13.77 2.65
CA TRP A 251 -12.60 -14.55 3.43
C TRP A 251 -11.92 -15.43 4.49
N LEU A 252 -10.82 -16.08 4.15
CA LEU A 252 -10.03 -16.85 5.10
C LEU A 252 -9.41 -15.97 6.19
N TRP A 253 -9.01 -14.74 5.85
CA TRP A 253 -8.36 -13.80 6.78
C TRP A 253 -9.33 -13.12 7.73
N THR A 254 -10.53 -12.77 7.24
CA THR A 254 -11.62 -12.25 8.07
C THR A 254 -12.14 -13.34 9.00
N THR A 255 -12.23 -14.59 8.56
CA THR A 255 -12.60 -15.72 9.41
C THR A 255 -11.51 -16.08 10.41
N ILE A 256 -10.23 -16.12 10.03
CA ILE A 256 -9.12 -16.36 10.96
C ILE A 256 -9.03 -15.24 12.00
N SER A 257 -9.06 -13.96 11.59
CA SER A 257 -9.06 -12.83 12.53
C SER A 257 -10.27 -12.86 13.46
N PHE A 258 -11.44 -13.24 12.94
CA PHE A 258 -12.65 -13.45 13.72
C PHE A 258 -12.44 -14.53 14.79
N TRP A 259 -11.92 -15.71 14.42
CA TRP A 259 -11.69 -16.80 15.37
C TRP A 259 -10.60 -16.47 16.38
N TRP A 260 -9.53 -15.77 16.00
CA TRP A 260 -8.44 -15.40 16.91
C TRP A 260 -8.78 -14.26 17.88
N VAL A 261 -9.79 -13.43 17.59
CA VAL A 261 -10.32 -12.44 18.55
C VAL A 261 -11.49 -13.01 19.36
N ALA A 262 -12.33 -13.84 18.74
CA ALA A 262 -13.43 -14.51 19.42
C ALA A 262 -12.93 -15.54 20.44
N LEU A 263 -11.86 -16.30 20.16
CA LEU A 263 -11.31 -17.29 21.10
C LEU A 263 -10.88 -16.67 22.43
N PRO A 264 -10.06 -15.60 22.48
CA PRO A 264 -9.71 -14.93 23.73
C PRO A 264 -10.92 -14.32 24.44
N LEU A 265 -11.91 -13.82 23.72
CA LEU A 265 -13.15 -13.29 24.31
C LEU A 265 -14.02 -14.42 24.91
N VAL A 266 -14.17 -15.53 24.19
CA VAL A 266 -14.92 -16.71 24.60
C VAL A 266 -14.23 -17.44 25.74
N VAL A 267 -12.90 -17.52 25.74
CA VAL A 267 -12.08 -18.10 26.83
C VAL A 267 -12.01 -17.15 28.02
N ALA A 268 -11.96 -15.82 27.85
CA ALA A 268 -11.95 -14.89 28.98
C ALA A 268 -13.34 -14.73 29.62
N SER A 269 -14.43 -14.87 28.86
CA SER A 269 -15.80 -14.65 29.33
C SER A 269 -16.24 -15.49 30.54
N PRO A 270 -15.93 -16.80 30.67
CA PRO A 270 -16.38 -17.63 31.78
C PRO A 270 -15.55 -17.37 33.02
N TYR A 271 -14.25 -17.09 32.88
CA TYR A 271 -13.36 -16.74 33.98
C TYR A 271 -13.64 -15.34 34.52
N LEU A 272 -13.93 -14.36 33.65
CA LEU A 272 -14.41 -13.03 34.03
C LEU A 272 -15.77 -13.11 34.72
N PHE A 273 -16.70 -13.90 34.20
CA PHE A 273 -18.00 -14.09 34.82
C PHE A 273 -17.86 -14.69 36.21
N ARG A 274 -17.06 -15.76 36.38
CA ARG A 274 -16.81 -16.40 37.66
C ARG A 274 -16.15 -15.47 38.67
N TYR A 275 -15.20 -14.64 38.24
CA TYR A 275 -14.55 -13.61 39.07
C TYR A 275 -15.52 -12.50 39.51
N VAL A 276 -16.36 -12.00 38.60
CA VAL A 276 -17.37 -10.96 38.87
C VAL A 276 -18.50 -11.48 39.77
N THR A 277 -18.88 -12.76 39.64
CA THR A 277 -19.88 -13.37 40.52
C THR A 277 -19.36 -13.70 41.92
N LEU A 278 -18.06 -14.02 42.06
CA LEU A 278 -17.45 -14.32 43.36
C LEU A 278 -17.20 -13.06 44.19
N ASN A 279 -16.82 -11.94 43.57
CA ASN A 279 -16.63 -10.65 44.26
C ASN A 279 -17.91 -9.82 44.44
N ARG A 280 -19.08 -10.47 44.41
CA ARG A 280 -20.39 -9.83 44.57
C ARG A 280 -20.83 -9.69 46.03
N GLN A 281 -19.95 -9.97 46.99
CA GLN A 281 -20.20 -9.59 48.38
C GLN A 281 -20.03 -8.07 48.54
N PRO A 282 -20.96 -7.39 49.22
CA PRO A 282 -20.93 -5.93 49.34
C PRO A 282 -19.81 -5.53 50.29
N HIS A 283 -18.64 -5.17 49.75
CA HIS A 283 -17.69 -4.38 50.51
C HIS A 283 -18.30 -3.00 50.75
N GLN A 284 -18.68 -2.80 52.00
CA GLN A 284 -19.10 -1.55 52.61
C GLN A 284 -18.03 -0.48 52.37
N GLY A 285 -18.39 0.54 51.58
CA GLY A 285 -17.75 1.85 51.54
C GLY A 285 -16.24 1.89 51.30
N SER A 286 -15.79 1.73 50.06
CA SER A 286 -14.74 2.62 49.57
C SER A 286 -15.42 3.69 48.71
N ARG A 287 -15.45 4.92 49.23
CA ARG A 287 -15.72 6.10 48.41
C ARG A 287 -14.84 5.95 47.18
N PHE A 288 -15.45 5.97 45.99
CA PHE A 288 -14.73 6.25 44.77
C PHE A 288 -14.10 7.62 45.03
N ASN A 289 -12.82 7.67 45.38
CA ASN A 289 -12.11 8.94 45.45
C ASN A 289 -12.25 9.52 44.04
N ASP A 290 -12.90 10.67 43.92
CA ASP A 290 -13.11 11.43 42.67
C ASP A 290 -11.79 11.95 42.05
N LYS A 291 -10.67 11.24 42.28
CA LYS A 291 -9.30 11.58 41.89
C LYS A 291 -8.52 10.43 41.24
N VAL A 292 -9.18 9.31 40.88
CA VAL A 292 -8.48 8.14 40.29
C VAL A 292 -8.40 8.24 38.75
N CYS A 293 -7.88 9.35 38.23
CA CYS A 293 -7.30 9.37 36.89
C CYS A 293 -5.78 9.40 37.06
N GLN A 294 -5.16 8.22 37.03
CA GLN A 294 -3.70 8.10 37.02
C GLN A 294 -3.18 8.68 35.70
N CYS A 295 -2.41 9.76 35.80
CA CYS A 295 -1.83 10.42 34.64
C CYS A 295 -0.71 9.55 34.02
N PRO A 296 -0.62 9.48 32.68
CA PRO A 296 0.36 8.61 32.05
C PRO A 296 1.78 9.09 32.37
N MET A 297 2.67 8.15 32.70
CA MET A 297 4.11 8.42 32.78
C MET A 297 4.61 8.99 31.45
N PHE A 298 5.48 10.00 31.48
CA PHE A 298 6.07 10.61 30.28
C PHE A 298 5.04 11.08 29.23
N THR A 299 4.13 11.98 29.63
CA THR A 299 3.08 12.54 28.78
C THR A 299 3.62 13.19 27.48
N SER A 300 4.80 13.79 27.52
CA SER A 300 5.45 14.43 26.37
C SER A 300 5.86 13.42 25.30
N LEU A 301 6.43 12.28 25.71
CA LEU A 301 6.82 11.19 24.81
C LEU A 301 5.59 10.49 24.22
N LEU A 302 4.56 10.26 25.03
CA LEU A 302 3.31 9.67 24.57
C LEU A 302 2.60 10.60 23.56
N GLY A 303 2.57 11.91 23.84
CA GLY A 303 2.07 12.92 22.90
C GLY A 303 2.87 12.94 21.59
N ALA A 304 4.19 12.87 21.66
CA ALA A 304 5.05 12.80 20.48
C ALA A 304 4.79 11.56 19.63
N LEU A 305 4.69 10.38 20.27
CA LEU A 305 4.35 9.13 19.59
C LEU A 305 2.99 9.23 18.90
N LEU A 306 1.99 9.83 19.56
CA LEU A 306 0.66 10.06 19.00
C LEU A 306 0.67 11.00 17.79
N GLY A 307 1.43 12.10 17.86
CA GLY A 307 1.61 13.02 16.73
C GLY A 307 2.23 12.30 15.53
N VAL A 308 3.37 11.65 15.73
CA VAL A 308 4.14 11.02 14.66
C VAL A 308 3.41 9.84 14.02
N GLY A 309 2.75 8.98 14.80
CA GLY A 309 1.97 7.90 14.20
C GLY A 309 0.76 8.40 13.42
N THR A 310 0.10 9.49 13.87
CA THR A 310 -0.96 10.12 13.07
C THR A 310 -0.43 10.77 11.79
N GLN A 311 0.76 11.37 11.83
CA GLN A 311 1.44 11.92 10.66
C GLN A 311 1.65 10.85 9.59
N HIS A 312 2.29 9.74 9.96
CA HIS A 312 2.57 8.64 9.04
C HIS A 312 1.28 7.99 8.52
N LEU A 313 0.24 7.88 9.36
CA LEU A 313 -1.07 7.40 8.93
C LEU A 313 -1.69 8.32 7.86
N ILE A 314 -1.62 9.63 8.05
CA ILE A 314 -2.11 10.61 7.05
C ILE A 314 -1.32 10.47 5.74
N ILE A 315 0.00 10.36 5.80
CA ILE A 315 0.84 10.18 4.60
C ILE A 315 0.45 8.89 3.86
N ILE A 316 0.31 7.77 4.56
CA ILE A 316 -0.09 6.48 3.96
C ILE A 316 -1.46 6.60 3.28
N VAL A 317 -2.44 7.25 3.94
CA VAL A 317 -3.77 7.46 3.35
C VAL A 317 -3.70 8.39 2.13
N LEU A 318 -2.92 9.47 2.18
CA LEU A 318 -2.72 10.37 1.04
C LEU A 318 -2.08 9.63 -0.14
N LEU A 319 -1.10 8.76 0.11
CA LEU A 319 -0.51 7.90 -0.92
C LEU A 319 -1.55 6.98 -1.55
N PHE A 320 -2.41 6.35 -0.74
CA PHE A 320 -3.49 5.52 -1.28
C PHE A 320 -4.50 6.34 -2.12
N VAL A 321 -4.88 7.55 -1.67
CA VAL A 321 -5.82 8.41 -2.39
C VAL A 321 -5.23 8.90 -3.71
N SER A 322 -3.99 9.35 -3.71
CA SER A 322 -3.33 9.87 -4.90
C SER A 322 -2.99 8.76 -5.92
N ALA A 323 -2.69 7.55 -5.43
CA ALA A 323 -2.59 6.38 -6.30
C ALA A 323 -3.95 5.97 -6.86
N TYR A 324 -5.04 6.06 -6.10
CA TYR A 324 -6.41 5.87 -6.60
C TYR A 324 -6.80 6.91 -7.67
N GLN A 325 -6.26 8.12 -7.62
CA GLN A 325 -6.46 9.13 -8.66
C GLN A 325 -5.58 8.91 -9.91
N GLY A 326 -4.70 7.90 -9.90
CA GLY A 326 -3.82 7.58 -11.02
C GLY A 326 -2.74 8.65 -11.28
N ILE A 327 -2.36 9.43 -10.26
CA ILE A 327 -1.35 10.50 -10.37
C ILE A 327 0.08 9.92 -10.52
N TYR A 328 0.30 8.73 -9.95
CA TYR A 328 1.65 8.18 -9.73
C TYR A 328 2.16 7.07 -10.65
N PRO A 329 1.42 6.49 -11.62
CA PRO A 329 1.72 5.12 -12.03
C PRO A 329 3.10 4.93 -12.71
N CYS A 330 3.78 5.98 -13.18
CA CYS A 330 5.08 5.82 -13.86
C CYS A 330 6.14 6.91 -13.63
N ASN A 331 6.09 7.71 -12.55
CA ASN A 331 7.14 8.71 -12.29
C ASN A 331 7.70 8.60 -10.86
N ARG A 332 8.75 7.79 -10.69
CA ARG A 332 9.41 7.51 -9.40
C ARG A 332 9.96 8.76 -8.73
N GLU A 333 10.52 9.68 -9.50
CA GLU A 333 11.07 10.95 -8.99
C GLU A 333 9.96 11.83 -8.40
N ARG A 334 8.82 11.92 -9.10
CA ARG A 334 7.67 12.69 -8.63
C ARG A 334 7.07 12.13 -7.33
N ILE A 335 7.00 10.80 -7.20
CA ILE A 335 6.53 10.14 -5.96
C ILE A 335 7.42 10.52 -4.78
N SER A 336 8.75 10.46 -4.95
CA SER A 336 9.70 10.80 -3.88
C SER A 336 9.55 12.26 -3.43
N VAL A 337 9.40 13.20 -4.37
CA VAL A 337 9.18 14.63 -4.06
C VAL A 337 7.86 14.84 -3.34
N ASP A 338 6.77 14.23 -3.80
CA ASP A 338 5.45 14.35 -3.18
C ASP A 338 5.41 13.75 -1.77
N ILE A 339 6.13 12.64 -1.52
CA ILE A 339 6.27 12.07 -0.17
C ILE A 339 7.01 13.03 0.76
N VAL A 340 8.11 13.62 0.32
CA VAL A 340 8.88 14.60 1.13
C VAL A 340 8.03 15.83 1.42
N LEU A 341 7.32 16.36 0.42
CA LEU A 341 6.42 17.48 0.59
C LEU A 341 5.28 17.16 1.57
N ALA A 342 4.64 15.99 1.42
CA ALA A 342 3.61 15.52 2.33
C ALA A 342 4.14 15.35 3.76
N TYR A 343 5.35 14.81 3.93
CA TYR A 343 5.99 14.67 5.24
C TYR A 343 6.21 16.02 5.91
N CYS A 344 6.72 17.01 5.17
CA CYS A 344 6.88 18.38 5.66
C CYS A 344 5.54 18.99 6.08
N LEU A 345 4.52 18.96 5.21
CA LEU A 345 3.21 19.57 5.50
C LEU A 345 2.50 18.88 6.68
N THR A 346 2.57 17.54 6.76
CA THR A 346 1.93 16.76 7.84
C THR A 346 2.67 16.86 9.18
N SER A 347 3.87 17.43 9.22
CA SER A 347 4.56 17.74 10.50
C SER A 347 3.80 18.76 11.36
N VAL A 348 3.00 19.63 10.73
CA VAL A 348 2.14 20.62 11.42
C VAL A 348 1.03 19.95 12.25
N PRO A 349 0.13 19.12 11.66
CA PRO A 349 -0.88 18.41 12.44
C PRO A 349 -0.26 17.43 13.45
N SER A 350 0.91 16.84 13.15
CA SER A 350 1.68 16.00 14.08
C SER A 350 2.01 16.75 15.38
N ALA A 351 2.64 17.92 15.25
CA ALA A 351 3.03 18.77 16.37
C ALA A 351 1.79 19.27 17.15
N PHE A 352 0.72 19.64 16.44
CA PHE A 352 -0.53 20.08 17.06
C PHE A 352 -1.18 18.96 17.91
N ILE A 353 -1.30 17.75 17.36
CA ILE A 353 -1.89 16.61 18.06
C ILE A 353 -1.07 16.23 19.30
N GLY A 354 0.26 16.19 19.17
CA GLY A 354 1.15 15.86 20.29
C GLY A 354 1.06 16.90 21.41
N ARG A 355 1.08 18.19 21.05
CA ARG A 355 0.92 19.29 22.00
C ARG A 355 -0.45 19.27 22.68
N SER A 356 -1.54 19.15 21.91
CA SER A 356 -2.91 19.10 22.44
C SER A 356 -3.11 17.95 23.44
N PHE A 357 -2.46 16.80 23.21
CA PHE A 357 -2.50 15.69 24.15
C PHE A 357 -1.74 16.02 25.44
N HIS A 358 -0.52 16.56 25.35
CA HIS A 358 0.30 16.88 26.53
C HIS A 358 -0.32 18.01 27.38
N GLU A 359 -0.89 19.03 26.73
CA GLU A 359 -1.51 20.19 27.36
C GLU A 359 -2.67 19.82 28.29
N LYS A 360 -3.39 18.72 28.01
CA LYS A 360 -4.47 18.19 28.88
C LYS A 360 -3.98 17.72 30.25
N PHE A 361 -2.70 17.38 30.38
CA PHE A 361 -2.14 16.84 31.62
C PHE A 361 -1.19 17.83 32.30
N SER A 362 -0.38 18.56 31.51
CA SER A 362 0.58 19.52 32.04
C SER A 362 0.77 20.70 31.09
N PRO A 363 0.70 21.95 31.60
CA PRO A 363 1.03 23.15 30.83
C PRO A 363 2.55 23.34 30.67
N LEU A 364 3.38 22.60 31.41
CA LEU A 364 4.83 22.74 31.40
C LEU A 364 5.46 22.00 30.20
N LYS A 365 6.59 22.50 29.70
CA LYS A 365 7.44 21.82 28.69
C LYS A 365 6.77 21.51 27.34
N LEU A 366 5.80 22.32 26.91
CA LEU A 366 5.15 22.18 25.59
C LEU A 366 6.15 22.23 24.43
N LYS A 367 7.19 23.07 24.52
CA LYS A 367 8.25 23.16 23.51
C LYS A 367 9.02 21.85 23.37
N GLU A 368 9.36 21.20 24.49
CA GLU A 368 10.07 19.92 24.49
C GLU A 368 9.24 18.84 23.80
N CYS A 369 7.92 18.78 24.06
CA CYS A 369 7.02 17.83 23.39
C CYS A 369 6.99 18.06 21.87
N VAL A 370 6.93 19.31 21.42
CA VAL A 370 6.92 19.63 19.98
C VAL A 370 8.26 19.27 19.32
N PHE A 371 9.41 19.59 19.91
CA PHE A 371 10.71 19.13 19.38
C PHE A 371 10.82 17.61 19.36
N LEU A 372 10.32 16.94 20.39
CA LEU A 372 10.30 15.49 20.48
C LEU A 372 9.42 14.87 19.38
N THR A 373 8.30 15.51 18.99
CA THR A 373 7.48 15.04 17.86
C THR A 373 8.27 15.03 16.55
N GLY A 374 9.07 16.05 16.27
CA GLY A 374 9.91 16.09 15.06
C GLY A 374 11.08 15.10 15.11
N ALA A 375 11.70 14.93 16.29
CA ALA A 375 12.89 14.10 16.45
C ALA A 375 12.59 12.60 16.54
N LEU A 376 11.41 12.18 17.03
CA LEU A 376 11.12 10.79 17.40
C LEU A 376 11.34 9.81 16.24
N TYR A 377 10.88 10.11 15.03
CA TYR A 377 11.11 9.27 13.85
C TYR A 377 12.40 9.64 13.12
N PHE A 378 12.61 10.94 12.90
CA PHE A 378 13.72 11.44 12.10
C PHE A 378 15.08 11.02 12.65
N TYR A 379 15.31 11.20 13.96
CA TYR A 379 16.64 10.96 14.55
C TYR A 379 17.06 9.48 14.49
N PRO A 380 16.24 8.51 14.93
CA PRO A 380 16.59 7.10 14.77
C PRO A 380 16.77 6.65 13.32
N ALA A 381 15.91 7.13 12.40
CA ALA A 381 16.00 6.78 10.98
C ALA A 381 17.28 7.34 10.34
N PHE A 382 17.57 8.62 10.59
CA PHE A 382 18.78 9.27 10.08
C PHE A 382 20.05 8.63 10.63
N LEU A 383 20.09 8.31 11.92
CA LEU A 383 21.20 7.60 12.54
C LEU A 383 21.40 6.20 11.91
N ALA A 384 20.31 5.46 11.68
CA ALA A 384 20.39 4.13 11.07
C ALA A 384 20.97 4.17 9.64
N VAL A 385 20.56 5.15 8.83
CA VAL A 385 21.09 5.34 7.47
C VAL A 385 22.55 5.81 7.50
N LEU A 386 22.93 6.69 8.43
CA LEU A 386 24.34 7.10 8.62
C LEU A 386 25.23 5.92 9.02
N LEU A 387 24.76 5.05 9.92
CA LEU A 387 25.47 3.81 10.25
C LEU A 387 25.62 2.94 9.01
N ALA A 388 24.58 2.78 8.19
CA ALA A 388 24.66 2.05 6.92
C ALA A 388 25.75 2.61 5.98
N LYS A 389 25.88 3.94 5.90
CA LYS A 389 26.88 4.65 5.09
C LYS A 389 28.32 4.35 5.52
N ILE A 390 28.56 4.20 6.82
CA ILE A 390 29.89 3.85 7.35
C ILE A 390 30.29 2.45 6.90
N PHE A 391 29.35 1.49 6.92
CA PHE A 391 29.62 0.11 6.50
C PHE A 391 29.61 -0.09 4.98
N VAL A 392 28.84 0.72 4.24
CA VAL A 392 28.71 0.63 2.77
C VAL A 392 28.90 2.02 2.15
N SER A 393 30.15 2.36 1.85
CA SER A 393 30.55 3.71 1.44
C SER A 393 30.07 4.12 0.03
N ASN A 394 29.92 3.18 -0.91
CA ASN A 394 29.64 3.49 -2.32
C ASN A 394 28.22 3.11 -2.79
N SER A 395 27.25 2.92 -1.89
CA SER A 395 25.87 2.63 -2.30
C SER A 395 25.11 3.91 -2.67
N LEU A 396 24.63 3.99 -3.91
CA LEU A 396 23.76 5.07 -4.41
C LEU A 396 22.48 5.18 -3.56
N MET A 397 21.87 4.03 -3.21
CA MET A 397 20.68 3.98 -2.38
C MET A 397 20.88 4.68 -1.02
N VAL A 398 22.04 4.50 -0.38
CA VAL A 398 22.31 5.13 0.92
C VAL A 398 22.48 6.65 0.77
N ASN A 399 23.12 7.11 -0.30
CA ASN A 399 23.28 8.55 -0.58
C ASN A 399 21.92 9.23 -0.79
N ASP A 400 21.05 8.61 -1.59
CA ASP A 400 19.71 9.15 -1.88
C ASP A 400 18.87 9.24 -0.60
N ALA A 401 18.92 8.23 0.28
CA ALA A 401 18.22 8.30 1.56
C ALA A 401 18.74 9.40 2.47
N ILE A 402 20.06 9.62 2.53
CA ILE A 402 20.63 10.73 3.32
C ILE A 402 20.10 12.06 2.80
N TYR A 403 20.09 12.25 1.48
CA TYR A 403 19.57 13.47 0.85
C TYR A 403 18.09 13.68 1.15
N ILE A 404 17.26 12.66 0.93
CA ILE A 404 15.80 12.69 1.17
C ILE A 404 15.48 12.98 2.64
N LEU A 405 16.11 12.25 3.57
CA LEU A 405 15.91 12.46 5.00
C LEU A 405 16.37 13.85 5.42
N SER A 406 17.51 14.34 4.92
CA SER A 406 18.02 15.68 5.26
C SER A 406 17.03 16.78 4.88
N ILE A 407 16.48 16.72 3.65
CA ILE A 407 15.47 17.69 3.19
C ILE A 407 14.19 17.59 4.04
N ALA A 408 13.69 16.38 4.27
CA ALA A 408 12.50 16.16 5.09
C ALA A 408 12.70 16.65 6.54
N GLY A 409 13.89 16.44 7.11
CA GLY A 409 14.27 16.88 8.44
C GLY A 409 14.32 18.40 8.56
N ILE A 410 15.00 19.08 7.64
CA ILE A 410 15.09 20.55 7.62
C ILE A 410 13.69 21.16 7.39
N GLY A 411 12.94 20.64 6.41
CA GLY A 411 11.61 21.15 6.09
C GLY A 411 10.62 21.00 7.25
N SER A 412 10.59 19.83 7.90
CA SER A 412 9.76 19.63 9.09
C SER A 412 10.21 20.49 10.29
N ALA A 413 11.52 20.66 10.51
CA ALA A 413 12.02 21.52 11.58
C ALA A 413 11.59 22.99 11.41
N ILE A 414 11.65 23.53 10.19
CA ILE A 414 11.19 24.90 9.88
C ILE A 414 9.68 25.04 10.15
N LEU A 415 8.86 24.13 9.62
CA LEU A 415 7.40 24.19 9.77
C LEU A 415 6.96 24.02 11.24
N VAL A 416 7.60 23.11 11.97
CA VAL A 416 7.35 22.90 13.40
C VAL A 416 7.76 24.13 14.23
N TYR A 417 8.88 24.78 13.89
CA TYR A 417 9.33 26.01 14.54
C TYR A 417 8.35 27.17 14.30
N LEU A 418 7.88 27.36 13.06
CA LEU A 418 6.86 28.35 12.73
C LEU A 418 5.56 28.13 13.52
N CYS A 419 5.13 26.87 13.68
CA CYS A 419 3.96 26.52 14.49
C CYS A 419 4.15 26.84 15.97
N CYS A 420 5.35 26.65 16.53
CA CYS A 420 5.68 27.03 17.91
C CYS A 420 5.49 28.53 18.18
N ILE A 421 5.75 29.39 17.17
CA ILE A 421 5.61 30.84 17.29
C ILE A 421 4.16 31.26 17.07
N ALA A 422 3.49 30.75 16.03
CA ALA A 422 2.13 31.15 15.66
C ALA A 422 1.10 30.85 16.77
N THR A 423 1.26 29.71 17.45
CA THR A 423 0.34 29.24 18.50
C THR A 423 0.49 29.98 19.84
N ARG A 424 1.44 30.91 19.99
CA ARG A 424 1.47 31.82 21.16
C ARG A 424 0.35 32.85 21.16
N LYS A 425 -0.22 33.16 19.98
CA LYS A 425 -1.16 34.28 19.80
C LYS A 425 -2.63 33.88 19.66
N TRP A 426 -2.92 32.59 19.39
CA TRP A 426 -4.24 32.16 18.89
C TRP A 426 -5.05 31.28 19.85
N TYR A 427 -4.52 30.95 21.03
CA TYR A 427 -5.21 30.03 21.93
C TYR A 427 -5.02 30.46 23.38
N GLU A 428 -6.04 31.12 23.94
CA GLU A 428 -6.24 31.16 25.38
C GLU A 428 -6.77 29.79 25.81
N PRO A 429 -6.07 29.06 26.69
CA PRO A 429 -6.54 27.76 27.13
C PRO A 429 -7.80 27.94 27.98
N GLU A 430 -8.89 27.29 27.54
CA GLU A 430 -10.10 27.18 28.34
C GLU A 430 -9.75 26.50 29.67
N HIS A 431 -9.95 27.24 30.75
CA HIS A 431 -9.51 26.96 32.13
C HIS A 431 -10.27 25.78 32.74
N ASP A 432 -10.05 24.57 32.23
CA ASP A 432 -10.48 23.33 32.90
C ASP A 432 -9.32 22.34 33.00
N VAL A 433 -8.12 22.88 33.23
CA VAL A 433 -6.95 22.10 33.63
C VAL A 433 -7.18 21.68 35.07
N THR A 434 -7.87 20.56 35.29
CA THR A 434 -7.66 19.79 36.52
C THR A 434 -6.22 19.31 36.48
N ALA A 435 -5.31 20.16 36.96
CA ALA A 435 -3.91 19.85 37.11
C ALA A 435 -3.87 18.55 37.91
N CYS A 436 -3.54 17.47 37.20
CA CYS A 436 -3.19 16.22 37.82
C CYS A 436 -1.89 16.52 38.54
N ALA A 437 -2.00 17.03 39.78
CA ALA A 437 -0.86 17.29 40.62
C ALA A 437 -0.05 16.00 40.56
N THR A 438 1.20 16.11 40.10
CA THR A 438 2.19 15.04 40.02
C THR A 438 2.54 14.58 41.44
N ARG A 439 1.55 14.17 42.20
CA ARG A 439 1.73 13.31 43.34
C ARG A 439 1.88 11.94 42.71
N MET A 440 3.13 11.51 42.56
CA MET A 440 3.46 10.10 42.45
C MET A 440 2.93 9.44 43.72
N VAL A 441 1.63 9.15 43.75
CA VAL A 441 1.10 8.25 44.75
C VAL A 441 1.44 6.89 44.18
N ASP A 442 2.49 6.30 44.73
CA ASP A 442 2.73 4.87 44.66
C ASP A 442 1.57 4.17 45.37
N VAL A 443 0.39 4.17 44.75
CA VAL A 443 -0.61 3.16 45.07
C VAL A 443 -0.06 1.89 44.44
N PHE A 444 0.75 1.19 45.21
CA PHE A 444 1.05 -0.23 45.00
C PHE A 444 -0.28 -0.96 45.11
N ASN A 445 -1.05 -0.96 44.03
CA ASN A 445 -2.11 -1.94 43.86
C ASN A 445 -1.37 -3.23 43.53
N PRO A 446 -1.28 -4.22 44.43
CA PRO A 446 -0.75 -5.51 44.04
C PRO A 446 -1.61 -5.96 42.86
N PRO A 447 -1.03 -6.24 41.68
CA PRO A 447 -1.81 -6.81 40.59
C PRO A 447 -2.38 -8.11 41.14
N ALA A 448 -3.70 -8.15 41.37
CA ALA A 448 -4.39 -9.35 41.83
C ALA A 448 -3.92 -10.51 40.96
N SER A 449 -3.09 -11.39 41.53
CA SER A 449 -2.39 -12.52 40.89
C SER A 449 -2.56 -12.55 39.37
N SER A 450 -1.89 -11.62 38.67
CA SER A 450 -2.19 -11.42 37.25
C SER A 450 -1.68 -12.63 36.48
N LEU A 451 -2.62 -13.42 35.96
CA LEU A 451 -2.34 -14.54 35.07
C LEU A 451 -1.30 -14.12 34.02
N TRP A 452 -0.36 -15.02 33.69
CA TRP A 452 0.80 -14.72 32.85
C TRP A 452 0.44 -14.02 31.52
N TYR A 453 -0.69 -14.40 30.92
CA TYR A 453 -1.20 -13.85 29.66
C TYR A 453 -1.73 -12.41 29.73
N MET A 454 -1.92 -11.86 30.94
CA MET A 454 -2.34 -10.47 31.16
C MET A 454 -1.17 -9.50 31.29
N LYS A 455 0.07 -10.01 31.39
CA LYS A 455 1.27 -9.16 31.39
C LYS A 455 1.45 -8.53 30.00
N THR A 456 1.96 -7.30 29.95
CA THR A 456 2.24 -6.56 28.71
C THR A 456 2.98 -7.38 27.65
N PRO A 457 4.11 -8.08 27.93
CA PRO A 457 4.81 -8.85 26.90
C PRO A 457 3.96 -10.01 26.34
N ALA A 458 3.19 -10.70 27.18
CA ALA A 458 2.30 -11.75 26.70
C ALA A 458 1.19 -11.19 25.81
N GLN A 459 0.62 -10.04 26.16
CA GLN A 459 -0.37 -9.36 25.33
C GLN A 459 0.23 -8.83 24.02
N MET A 460 1.49 -8.39 24.01
CA MET A 460 2.20 -8.00 22.78
C MET A 460 2.36 -9.19 21.84
N VAL A 461 2.72 -10.37 22.36
CA VAL A 461 2.85 -11.59 21.55
C VAL A 461 1.49 -12.05 21.03
N LEU A 462 0.45 -12.05 21.89
CA LEU A 462 -0.90 -12.45 21.49
C LEU A 462 -1.48 -11.54 20.39
N VAL A 463 -1.42 -10.22 20.56
CA VAL A 463 -1.90 -9.27 19.55
C VAL A 463 -1.02 -9.34 18.30
N GLY A 464 0.30 -9.38 18.49
CA GLY A 464 1.28 -9.47 17.41
C GLY A 464 0.98 -10.65 16.50
N LEU A 465 0.91 -11.86 17.05
CA LEU A 465 0.61 -13.07 16.30
C LEU A 465 -0.80 -13.02 15.68
N SER A 466 -1.79 -12.48 16.40
CA SER A 466 -3.16 -12.40 15.87
C SER A 466 -3.28 -11.54 14.60
N VAL A 467 -2.50 -10.45 14.52
CA VAL A 467 -2.49 -9.55 13.37
C VAL A 467 -1.51 -10.02 12.30
N PHE A 468 -0.38 -10.63 12.70
CA PHE A 468 0.68 -11.06 11.78
C PHE A 468 0.35 -12.37 11.06
N LEU A 469 -0.29 -13.36 11.70
CA LEU A 469 -0.55 -14.67 11.10
C LEU A 469 -1.37 -14.60 9.80
N PRO A 470 -2.47 -13.82 9.72
CA PRO A 470 -3.15 -13.60 8.44
C PRO A 470 -2.18 -13.01 7.43
N VAL A 471 -1.47 -11.93 7.82
CA VAL A 471 -0.58 -11.18 6.93
C VAL A 471 0.56 -12.01 6.36
N CYS A 472 1.13 -12.93 7.16
CA CYS A 472 2.28 -13.78 6.82
C CYS A 472 2.12 -14.52 5.49
N LEU A 473 0.90 -14.93 5.14
CA LEU A 473 0.61 -15.67 3.90
C LEU A 473 0.82 -14.84 2.62
N VAL A 474 0.77 -13.51 2.72
CA VAL A 474 0.93 -12.57 1.59
C VAL A 474 2.20 -11.73 1.76
N MET A 475 2.99 -11.96 2.81
CA MET A 475 4.21 -11.19 3.07
C MET A 475 5.27 -11.34 1.99
N ASP A 476 5.41 -12.52 1.37
CA ASP A 476 6.30 -12.72 0.21
C ASP A 476 5.91 -11.78 -0.95
N ASP A 477 4.60 -11.67 -1.26
CA ASP A 477 4.10 -10.77 -2.30
C ASP A 477 4.23 -9.29 -1.91
N ILE A 478 3.98 -8.94 -0.65
CA ILE A 478 4.14 -7.56 -0.14
C ILE A 478 5.59 -7.12 -0.25
N TYR A 479 6.53 -7.95 0.20
CA TYR A 479 7.94 -7.61 0.12
C TYR A 479 8.45 -7.63 -1.33
N ALA A 480 8.01 -8.57 -2.17
CA ALA A 480 8.32 -8.54 -3.60
C ALA A 480 7.81 -7.24 -4.25
N SER A 481 6.66 -6.74 -3.82
CA SER A 481 6.12 -5.46 -4.30
C SER A 481 6.88 -4.25 -3.80
N LEU A 482 7.26 -4.23 -2.51
CA LEU A 482 8.01 -3.12 -1.89
C LEU A 482 9.41 -2.95 -2.49
N TRP A 483 10.03 -4.06 -2.90
CA TRP A 483 11.38 -4.06 -3.47
C TRP A 483 11.40 -4.03 -5.00
N GLY A 484 10.27 -3.79 -5.66
CA GLY A 484 10.19 -3.69 -7.13
C GLY A 484 10.16 -5.03 -7.87
N LEU A 485 10.46 -6.14 -7.19
CA LEU A 485 10.50 -7.49 -7.77
C LEU A 485 9.13 -7.98 -8.31
N LYS A 486 8.00 -7.35 -7.93
CA LYS A 486 6.65 -7.70 -8.41
C LYS A 486 5.68 -6.51 -8.41
N VAL A 487 5.47 -5.83 -9.55
CA VAL A 487 4.61 -4.63 -9.61
C VAL A 487 3.19 -4.89 -10.18
N CYS A 488 2.90 -6.04 -10.78
CA CYS A 488 1.57 -6.27 -11.37
C CYS A 488 0.48 -6.56 -10.30
N GLY A 489 -0.44 -5.62 -10.08
CA GLY A 489 -1.65 -5.79 -9.25
C GLY A 489 -1.50 -5.53 -7.74
N SER A 490 -0.35 -5.03 -7.29
CA SER A 490 -0.01 -4.95 -5.86
C SER A 490 -0.72 -3.85 -5.07
N PHE A 491 -1.07 -2.73 -5.71
CA PHE A 491 -1.62 -1.58 -4.98
C PHE A 491 -2.93 -1.92 -4.25
N PHE A 492 -3.81 -2.68 -4.90
CA PHE A 492 -5.04 -3.18 -4.29
C PHE A 492 -4.75 -4.14 -3.12
N THR A 493 -3.79 -5.04 -3.30
CA THR A 493 -3.38 -6.00 -2.27
C THR A 493 -2.78 -5.29 -1.05
N LEU A 494 -1.89 -4.32 -1.26
CA LEU A 494 -1.33 -3.48 -0.21
C LEU A 494 -2.42 -2.71 0.54
N PHE A 495 -3.37 -2.11 -0.18
CA PHE A 495 -4.49 -1.40 0.44
C PHE A 495 -5.40 -2.33 1.26
N ALA A 496 -5.73 -3.51 0.73
CA ALA A 496 -6.57 -4.50 1.40
C ALA A 496 -5.90 -5.07 2.65
N VAL A 497 -4.61 -5.42 2.57
CA VAL A 497 -3.83 -5.90 3.71
C VAL A 497 -3.69 -4.80 4.76
N PHE A 498 -3.34 -3.58 4.36
CA PHE A 498 -3.23 -2.44 5.28
C PHE A 498 -4.55 -2.18 6.02
N SER A 499 -5.68 -2.17 5.31
CA SER A 499 -7.01 -2.02 5.90
C SER A 499 -7.33 -3.13 6.90
N THR A 500 -6.98 -4.39 6.57
CA THR A 500 -7.19 -5.55 7.44
C THR A 500 -6.36 -5.44 8.73
N VAL A 501 -5.10 -5.04 8.63
CA VAL A 501 -4.21 -4.81 9.79
C VAL A 501 -4.77 -3.72 10.70
N ILE A 502 -5.27 -2.61 10.14
CA ILE A 502 -5.86 -1.52 10.92
C ILE A 502 -7.13 -1.98 11.65
N ILE A 503 -8.04 -2.67 10.96
CA ILE A 503 -9.31 -3.14 11.55
C ILE A 503 -9.04 -4.14 12.68
N THR A 504 -8.17 -5.12 12.44
CA THR A 504 -7.81 -6.14 13.46
C THR A 504 -7.12 -5.51 14.67
N THR A 505 -6.28 -4.50 14.46
CA THR A 505 -5.66 -3.72 15.55
C THR A 505 -6.71 -2.96 16.39
N ILE A 506 -7.72 -2.35 15.76
CA ILE A 506 -8.80 -1.63 16.46
C ILE A 506 -9.62 -2.60 17.32
N ILE A 507 -10.03 -3.73 16.75
CA ILE A 507 -10.88 -4.71 17.46
C ILE A 507 -10.12 -5.31 18.65
N SER A 508 -8.87 -5.72 18.46
CA SER A 508 -8.03 -6.28 19.53
C SER A 508 -7.76 -5.25 20.64
N ALA A 509 -7.52 -3.98 20.30
CA ALA A 509 -7.36 -2.89 21.26
C ALA A 509 -8.62 -2.69 22.12
N TYR A 510 -9.81 -2.68 21.50
CA TYR A 510 -11.09 -2.54 22.21
C TYR A 510 -11.32 -3.70 23.19
N ALA A 511 -11.12 -4.94 22.72
CA ALA A 511 -11.32 -6.15 23.50
C ALA A 511 -10.40 -6.21 24.74
N LEU A 512 -9.09 -6.05 24.55
CA LEU A 512 -8.11 -6.18 25.63
C LEU A 512 -8.18 -5.02 26.63
N THR A 513 -8.49 -3.81 26.16
CA THR A 513 -8.72 -2.66 27.06
C THR A 513 -9.97 -2.87 27.89
N GLY A 514 -11.05 -3.40 27.30
CA GLY A 514 -12.27 -3.74 28.04
C GLY A 514 -12.01 -4.76 29.15
N VAL A 515 -11.28 -5.83 28.86
CA VAL A 515 -10.89 -6.83 29.86
C VAL A 515 -10.02 -6.25 30.97
N GLN A 516 -9.09 -5.34 30.62
CA GLN A 516 -8.24 -4.65 31.59
C GLN A 516 -9.06 -3.77 32.54
N LEU A 517 -10.00 -3.00 32.00
CA LEU A 517 -10.87 -2.12 32.80
C LEU A 517 -11.83 -2.88 33.71
N LEU A 518 -12.31 -4.06 33.28
CA LEU A 518 -13.13 -4.96 34.13
C LEU A 518 -12.38 -5.49 35.35
N LYS A 519 -11.03 -5.51 35.32
CA LYS A 519 -10.19 -5.87 36.47
C LYS A 519 -9.78 -4.68 37.33
N ASN A 520 -10.37 -3.50 37.10
CA ASN A 520 -10.01 -2.24 37.77
C ASN A 520 -8.53 -1.84 37.58
N ASP A 521 -7.89 -2.30 36.49
CA ASP A 521 -6.55 -1.85 36.11
C ASP A 521 -6.67 -0.68 35.12
N TYR A 522 -6.33 0.53 35.59
CA TYR A 522 -6.43 1.76 34.80
C TYR A 522 -5.14 2.11 34.04
N ASN A 523 -4.09 1.27 34.11
CA ASN A 523 -2.80 1.50 33.44
C ASN A 523 -2.82 1.06 31.96
N TRP A 524 -3.74 1.62 31.17
CA TRP A 524 -3.95 1.23 29.76
C TRP A 524 -3.11 2.05 28.76
N TRP A 525 -2.67 3.25 29.13
CA TRP A 525 -2.00 4.22 28.23
C TRP A 525 -0.84 3.62 27.42
N TRP A 526 0.28 3.27 28.07
CA TRP A 526 1.45 2.67 27.40
C TRP A 526 1.21 1.25 26.90
N ARG A 527 0.42 0.48 27.64
CA ARG A 527 0.11 -0.90 27.26
C ARG A 527 -0.65 -0.94 25.93
N SER A 528 -1.55 0.01 25.67
CA SER A 528 -2.29 0.07 24.39
C SER A 528 -1.36 0.29 23.20
N VAL A 529 -0.39 1.21 23.32
CA VAL A 529 0.61 1.50 22.28
C VAL A 529 1.48 0.26 22.00
N LEU A 530 2.06 -0.33 23.04
CA LEU A 530 2.95 -1.48 22.89
C LEU A 530 2.25 -2.71 22.31
N ARG A 531 1.01 -2.98 22.74
CA ARG A 531 0.18 -4.07 22.20
C ARG A 531 -0.18 -3.85 20.73
N GLY A 532 -0.51 -2.61 20.35
CA GLY A 532 -0.87 -2.27 18.98
C GLY A 532 0.30 -2.27 18.02
N GLY A 533 1.47 -1.82 18.47
CA GLY A 533 2.68 -1.76 17.64
C GLY A 533 3.37 -3.11 17.43
N SER A 534 3.12 -4.11 18.28
CA SER A 534 3.82 -5.40 18.23
C SER A 534 3.74 -6.18 16.90
N PRO A 535 2.69 -6.10 16.06
CA PRO A 535 2.68 -6.76 14.76
C PRO A 535 3.83 -6.29 13.84
N ALA A 536 4.25 -5.03 13.95
CA ALA A 536 5.36 -4.49 13.16
C ALA A 536 6.70 -5.14 13.51
N ILE A 537 6.89 -5.62 14.75
CA ILE A 537 8.08 -6.36 15.16
C ILE A 537 8.14 -7.72 14.46
N LEU A 538 7.00 -8.40 14.31
CA LEU A 538 6.93 -9.67 13.59
C LEU A 538 7.12 -9.49 12.09
N MET A 539 6.59 -8.41 11.51
CA MET A 539 6.85 -8.02 10.12
C MET A 539 8.35 -7.79 9.90
N PHE A 540 9.04 -7.10 10.83
CA PHE A 540 10.49 -6.89 10.75
C PHE A 540 11.27 -8.21 10.73
N VAL A 541 10.94 -9.15 11.62
CA VAL A 541 11.59 -10.47 11.68
C VAL A 541 11.36 -11.26 10.38
N TYR A 542 10.14 -11.23 9.84
CA TYR A 542 9.87 -11.83 8.53
C TYR A 542 10.67 -11.16 7.41
N GLY A 543 10.82 -9.83 7.45
CA GLY A 543 11.63 -9.10 6.47
C GLY A 543 13.09 -9.55 6.45
N ILE A 544 13.67 -9.92 7.61
CA ILE A 544 15.02 -10.53 7.67
C ILE A 544 15.04 -11.87 6.94
N TYR A 545 14.05 -12.74 7.18
CA TYR A 545 13.91 -14.01 6.47
C TYR A 545 13.79 -13.80 4.95
N PHE A 546 12.95 -12.87 4.51
CA PHE A 546 12.75 -12.57 3.09
C PHE A 546 14.02 -12.02 2.42
N LEU A 547 14.70 -11.06 3.05
CA LEU A 547 15.98 -10.54 2.55
C LEU A 547 17.07 -11.62 2.50
N SER A 548 17.02 -12.60 3.40
CA SER A 548 17.97 -13.74 3.38
C SER A 548 17.67 -14.72 2.23
N LYS A 549 16.40 -14.84 1.82
CA LYS A 549 15.92 -15.71 0.74
C LYS A 549 16.28 -15.20 -0.66
N ILE A 550 16.33 -13.88 -0.88
CA ILE A 550 16.66 -13.26 -2.18
C ILE A 550 18.16 -13.17 -2.46
N LYS A 551 18.99 -13.48 -1.47
CA LYS A 551 20.43 -13.23 -1.53
C LYS A 551 21.08 -13.90 -2.76
N THR A 552 21.37 -13.09 -3.77
CA THR A 552 22.05 -13.47 -5.01
C THR A 552 23.39 -12.75 -5.04
N GLU A 553 24.46 -13.50 -4.77
CA GLU A 553 25.91 -13.22 -4.92
C GLU A 553 26.58 -11.94 -4.36
N SER A 554 25.91 -10.82 -4.08
CA SER A 554 26.56 -9.60 -3.55
C SER A 554 26.20 -9.29 -2.09
N ASP A 555 27.11 -9.59 -1.15
CA ASP A 555 26.95 -9.32 0.29
C ASP A 555 26.78 -7.83 0.65
N ARG A 556 27.14 -6.90 -0.25
CA ARG A 556 27.23 -5.46 0.06
C ARG A 556 25.89 -4.72 0.04
N GLU A 557 24.86 -5.25 -0.63
CA GLU A 557 23.55 -4.58 -0.76
C GLU A 557 22.55 -5.00 0.32
N PHE A 558 22.84 -6.08 1.06
CA PHE A 558 21.96 -6.60 2.11
C PHE A 558 21.77 -5.61 3.28
N LEU A 559 22.84 -4.96 3.72
CA LEU A 559 22.80 -4.08 4.90
C LEU A 559 21.94 -2.82 4.66
N PRO A 560 22.07 -2.09 3.53
CA PRO A 560 21.15 -1.00 3.20
C PRO A 560 19.68 -1.44 3.21
N LEU A 561 19.34 -2.55 2.53
CA LEU A 561 17.98 -3.08 2.47
C LEU A 561 17.40 -3.40 3.86
N LEU A 562 18.23 -3.96 4.75
CA LEU A 562 17.85 -4.23 6.13
C LEU A 562 17.55 -2.95 6.92
N VAL A 563 18.36 -1.90 6.74
CA VAL A 563 18.16 -0.59 7.39
C VAL A 563 16.86 0.06 6.92
N TYR A 564 16.57 0.00 5.62
CA TYR A 564 15.29 0.45 5.07
C TYR A 564 14.11 -0.33 5.65
N ASN A 565 14.20 -1.66 5.72
CA ASN A 565 13.17 -2.49 6.34
C ASN A 565 12.92 -2.14 7.81
N CYS A 566 14.00 -1.84 8.55
CA CYS A 566 13.91 -1.35 9.94
C CYS A 566 13.15 -0.03 10.02
N CYS A 567 13.44 0.95 9.15
CA CYS A 567 12.74 2.23 9.12
C CYS A 567 11.24 2.08 8.81
N ILE A 568 10.90 1.25 7.83
CA ILE A 568 9.49 0.96 7.46
C ILE A 568 8.76 0.32 8.64
N CYS A 569 9.34 -0.70 9.26
CA CYS A 569 8.72 -1.39 10.39
C CYS A 569 8.61 -0.48 11.62
N TYR A 570 9.58 0.40 11.85
CA TYR A 570 9.51 1.41 12.91
C TYR A 570 8.37 2.40 12.68
N SER A 571 8.19 2.87 11.43
CA SER A 571 7.05 3.71 11.06
C SER A 571 5.71 3.00 11.30
N LEU A 572 5.59 1.74 10.85
CA LEU A 572 4.40 0.92 11.09
C LEU A 572 4.12 0.69 12.58
N PHE A 573 5.16 0.49 13.40
CA PHE A 573 5.01 0.38 14.85
C PHE A 573 4.35 1.63 15.46
N LEU A 574 4.80 2.82 15.04
CA LEU A 574 4.22 4.08 15.48
C LEU A 574 2.77 4.22 15.01
N VAL A 575 2.49 3.93 13.73
CA VAL A 575 1.12 3.98 13.18
C VAL A 575 0.18 3.05 13.94
N LEU A 576 0.49 1.76 14.05
CA LEU A 576 -0.37 0.79 14.73
C LEU A 576 -0.49 1.05 16.23
N GLY A 577 0.59 1.53 16.86
CA GLY A 577 0.57 1.97 18.25
C GLY A 577 -0.39 3.14 18.48
N THR A 578 -0.42 4.12 17.58
CA THR A 578 -1.37 5.25 17.67
C THR A 578 -2.81 4.86 17.42
N VAL A 579 -3.06 4.00 16.43
CA VAL A 579 -4.40 3.47 16.12
C VAL A 579 -4.96 2.71 17.32
N SER A 580 -4.16 1.81 17.90
CA SER A 580 -4.51 1.07 19.11
C SER A 580 -4.79 1.99 20.29
N PHE A 581 -3.96 3.01 20.52
CA PHE A 581 -4.18 3.99 21.60
C PHE A 581 -5.50 4.74 21.45
N ARG A 582 -5.83 5.20 20.23
CA ARG A 582 -7.08 5.93 19.96
C ARG A 582 -8.30 5.01 20.18
N ALA A 583 -8.21 3.76 19.75
CA ALA A 583 -9.25 2.75 19.99
C ALA A 583 -9.43 2.46 21.50
N SER A 584 -8.33 2.28 22.24
CA SER A 584 -8.35 2.09 23.69
C SER A 584 -8.93 3.29 24.45
N HIS A 585 -8.58 4.52 24.04
CA HIS A 585 -9.13 5.73 24.64
C HIS A 585 -10.65 5.84 24.42
N PHE A 586 -11.15 5.45 23.24
CA PHE A 586 -12.58 5.37 22.98
C PHE A 586 -13.26 4.32 23.86
N ALA A 587 -12.67 3.12 23.98
CA ALA A 587 -13.17 2.06 24.87
C ALA A 587 -13.25 2.51 26.34
N PHE A 588 -12.23 3.25 26.82
CA PHE A 588 -12.21 3.82 28.16
C PHE A 588 -13.35 4.81 28.40
N ARG A 589 -13.58 5.76 27.46
CA ARG A 589 -14.70 6.71 27.57
C ARG A 589 -16.04 6.00 27.60
N PHE A 590 -16.23 5.00 26.76
CA PHE A 590 -17.45 4.20 26.74
C PHE A 590 -17.67 3.48 28.07
N TYR A 591 -16.63 2.84 28.62
CA TYR A 591 -16.69 2.18 29.93
C TYR A 591 -17.10 3.17 31.05
N MET A 592 -16.45 4.34 31.10
CA MET A 592 -16.76 5.36 32.10
C MET A 592 -18.21 5.88 31.98
N ALA A 593 -18.70 6.10 30.77
CA ALA A 593 -20.09 6.51 30.54
C ALA A 593 -21.11 5.46 31.02
N VAL A 594 -20.84 4.17 30.78
CA VAL A 594 -21.69 3.06 31.23
C VAL A 594 -21.68 2.93 32.76
N VAL A 595 -20.52 3.12 33.39
CA VAL A 595 -20.39 3.07 34.87
C VAL A 595 -21.11 4.26 35.51
N ALA A 596 -21.01 5.46 34.92
CA ALA A 596 -21.70 6.65 35.42
C ALA A 596 -23.24 6.48 35.39
N LYS A 597 -23.78 5.96 34.28
CA LYS A 597 -25.24 5.70 34.13
C LYS A 597 -25.80 4.64 35.08
N LYS A 598 -24.93 3.78 35.65
CA LYS A 598 -25.34 2.80 36.67
C LYS A 598 -25.45 3.40 38.08
N ARG A 599 -24.90 4.60 38.30
CA ARG A 599 -24.92 5.29 39.60
C ARG A 599 -26.06 6.30 39.72
N SER A 600 -26.55 6.83 38.60
CA SER A 600 -27.83 7.55 38.50
C SER A 600 -28.99 6.58 38.48
#